data_AF-A0A944TVC5-F1
#
_entry.id   AF-A0A944TVC5-F1
#
_cell.length_a   1.000
_cell.length_b   1.000
_cell.length_c   1.000
_cell.angle_alpha   90.00
_cell.angle_beta   90.00
_cell.angle_gamma   90.00
#
_symmetry.space_group_name_H-M   'P 1'
#
loop_
_entity.id
_entity.type
_entity.pdbx_description
1 polymer ?
#
loop_
_entity_poly.entity_id
_entity_poly.type
_entity_poly.pdbx_seq_one_letter_code
_entity_poly.pdbx_strand_id
1 'polypeptide(L)' 'MKYFAFIVIASFVFMAVAKAEIIPVSNDRLLTEQDLIGFSKADLRIARNEIFARHGYAFNSKDLQQHFAQYSWYQPI' A
#
# COMPACT_ATOMS: atom_id res chain seq x y z
N MET A 1 -39.19 -10.16 -15.55
CA MET A 1 -38.73 -9.72 -14.21
C MET A 1 -37.82 -10.78 -13.59
N LYS A 2 -36.80 -11.12 -14.36
CA LYS A 2 -35.68 -12.02 -14.05
C LYS A 2 -34.45 -11.09 -14.19
N TYR A 3 -33.30 -11.39 -13.60
CA TYR A 3 -32.04 -10.60 -13.66
C TYR A 3 -31.75 -9.54 -12.57
N PHE A 4 -32.72 -9.00 -11.82
CA PHE A 4 -32.40 -7.91 -10.87
C PHE A 4 -31.67 -8.36 -9.58
N ALA A 5 -31.75 -9.65 -9.23
CA ALA A 5 -31.14 -10.21 -8.01
C ALA A 5 -29.71 -10.76 -8.18
N PHE A 6 -29.18 -10.87 -9.41
CA PHE A 6 -27.81 -11.37 -9.66
C PHE A 6 -26.76 -10.25 -9.71
N ILE A 7 -27.20 -8.99 -9.88
CA ILE A 7 -26.31 -7.83 -10.03
C ILE A 7 -25.72 -7.38 -8.68
N VAL A 8 -26.32 -7.74 -7.55
CA VAL A 8 -25.88 -7.27 -6.22
C VAL A 8 -24.73 -8.10 -5.64
N ILE A 9 -24.61 -9.39 -6.00
CA ILE A 9 -23.55 -10.27 -5.47
C ILE A 9 -22.21 -10.03 -6.19
N ALA A 10 -22.25 -9.61 -7.46
CA ALA A 10 -21.06 -9.34 -8.26
C ALA A 10 -20.33 -8.01 -7.90
N SER A 11 -20.91 -7.17 -7.04
CA SER A 11 -20.27 -5.95 -6.52
C SER A 11 -19.48 -6.17 -5.23
N PHE A 12 -19.50 -7.37 -4.65
CA PHE A 12 -18.71 -7.73 -3.47
C PHE A 12 -17.47 -8.57 -3.82
N VAL A 13 -17.04 -8.54 -5.09
CA VAL A 13 -15.63 -8.72 -5.40
C VAL A 13 -15.00 -7.33 -5.32
N PHE A 14 -15.04 -6.72 -4.12
CA PHE A 14 -14.07 -5.68 -3.81
C PHE A 14 -12.76 -6.42 -3.81
N MET A 15 -12.06 -6.37 -4.93
CA MET A 15 -10.73 -6.90 -5.04
C MET A 15 -9.97 -6.31 -3.87
N ALA A 16 -9.62 -7.15 -2.91
CA ALA A 16 -8.39 -7.00 -2.19
C ALA A 16 -7.27 -7.16 -3.23
N VAL A 17 -7.16 -6.18 -4.15
CA VAL A 17 -5.85 -5.76 -4.60
C VAL A 17 -5.18 -5.41 -3.29
N ALA A 18 -4.32 -6.31 -2.82
CA ALA A 18 -3.43 -6.04 -1.72
C ALA A 18 -2.96 -4.61 -1.96
N LYS A 19 -3.27 -3.71 -1.02
CA LYS A 19 -2.89 -2.31 -1.09
C LYS A 19 -1.36 -2.32 -1.15
N ALA A 20 -0.82 -2.40 -2.36
CA ALA A 20 0.58 -2.73 -2.57
C ALA A 20 1.49 -1.59 -2.12
N GLU A 21 0.88 -0.43 -1.90
CA GLU A 21 1.53 0.86 -1.70
C GLU A 21 0.65 1.63 -0.73
N ILE A 22 1.22 2.09 0.38
CA ILE A 22 0.47 2.89 1.37
C ILE A 22 0.26 4.29 0.79
N ILE A 23 1.27 4.84 0.11
CA ILE A 23 1.21 6.10 -0.64
C ILE A 23 2.08 5.97 -1.92
N PRO A 24 1.51 5.53 -3.05
CA PRO A 24 2.23 5.40 -4.34
C PRO A 24 3.03 6.65 -4.72
N VAL A 25 2.43 7.82 -4.49
CA VAL A 25 2.96 9.14 -4.87
C VAL A 25 4.00 9.67 -3.89
N SER A 26 4.42 8.89 -2.88
CA SER A 26 5.37 9.35 -1.85
C SER A 26 6.75 9.66 -2.40
N ASN A 27 7.03 9.26 -3.65
CA ASN A 27 8.26 9.59 -4.37
C ASN A 27 8.09 10.70 -5.42
N ASP A 28 6.84 11.12 -5.71
CA ASP A 28 6.53 12.03 -6.80
C ASP A 28 6.27 13.47 -6.32
N ARG A 29 5.70 13.62 -5.11
CA ARG A 29 5.42 14.92 -4.51
C ARG A 29 5.54 14.91 -2.99
N LEU A 30 5.64 16.12 -2.42
CA LEU A 30 5.53 16.31 -0.98
C LEU A 30 4.12 15.94 -0.50
N LEU A 31 4.06 15.23 0.63
CA LEU A 31 2.82 14.87 1.32
C LEU A 31 2.38 16.01 2.24
N THR A 32 1.07 16.23 2.29
CA THR A 32 0.45 17.15 3.25
C THR A 32 -0.16 16.38 4.42
N GLU A 33 -0.54 17.10 5.48
CA GLU A 33 -1.24 16.48 6.60
C GLU A 33 -2.53 15.79 6.17
N GLN A 34 -3.24 16.35 5.18
CA GLN A 34 -4.48 15.77 4.64
C GLN A 34 -4.25 14.41 3.99
N ASP A 35 -3.08 14.17 3.39
CA ASP A 35 -2.72 12.88 2.80
C ASP A 35 -2.55 11.78 3.85
N LEU A 36 -2.39 12.16 5.13
CA LEU A 36 -2.09 11.26 6.25
C LEU A 36 -3.26 11.13 7.24
N ILE A 37 -4.36 11.87 7.04
CA ILE A 37 -5.54 11.80 7.91
C ILE A 37 -6.11 10.37 7.89
N GLY A 38 -6.37 9.83 9.09
CA GLY A 38 -6.94 8.50 9.26
C GLY A 38 -5.93 7.35 9.21
N PHE A 39 -4.64 7.63 9.03
CA PHE A 39 -3.61 6.60 9.06
C PHE A 39 -3.30 6.21 10.51
N SER A 40 -3.21 4.90 10.75
CA SER A 40 -2.70 4.41 12.03
C SER A 40 -1.20 4.64 12.15
N LYS A 41 -0.66 4.48 13.36
CA LYS A 41 0.80 4.51 13.58
C LYS A 41 1.53 3.45 12.73
N ALA A 42 0.90 2.30 12.50
CA ALA A 42 1.46 1.25 11.65
C ALA A 42 1.49 1.69 10.19
N ASP A 43 0.40 2.28 9.68
CA ASP A 43 0.32 2.80 8.31
C ASP A 43 1.37 3.90 8.08
N LEU A 44 1.50 4.84 9.02
CA LEU A 44 2.50 5.90 8.93
C LEU A 44 3.94 5.36 8.95
N ARG A 45 4.19 4.27 9.70
CA ARG A 45 5.49 3.59 9.68
C ARG A 45 5.75 2.99 8.30
N ILE A 46 4.79 2.29 7.72
CA ILE A 46 4.97 1.70 6.38
C ILE A 46 5.13 2.81 5.33
N ALA A 47 4.27 3.84 5.34
CA ALA A 47 4.33 4.98 4.42
C ALA A 47 5.71 5.65 4.39
N ARG A 48 6.29 5.88 5.57
CA ARG A 48 7.63 6.44 5.69
C ARG A 48 8.70 5.50 5.12
N ASN A 49 8.59 4.21 5.43
CA ASN A 49 9.56 3.22 4.95
C ASN A 49 9.41 2.93 3.46
N GLU A 50 8.24 3.15 2.87
CA GLU A 50 8.03 3.04 1.42
C GLU A 50 8.96 3.98 0.66
N ILE A 51 9.13 5.22 1.12
CA ILE A 51 10.08 6.18 0.51
C ILE A 51 11.50 5.60 0.51
N PHE A 52 11.96 5.04 1.63
CA PHE A 52 13.28 4.42 1.70
C PHE A 52 13.39 3.17 0.81
N ALA A 53 12.34 2.35 0.76
CA ALA A 53 12.29 1.15 -0.06
C ALA A 53 12.38 1.48 -1.56
N ARG A 54 11.72 2.55 -2.03
CA ARG A 54 11.81 3.05 -3.42
C ARG A 54 13.23 3.44 -3.82
N HIS A 55 14.05 3.84 -2.85
CA HIS A 55 15.46 4.19 -3.05
C HIS A 55 16.42 3.01 -2.79
N GLY A 56 15.90 1.80 -2.63
CA GLY A 56 16.72 0.59 -2.46
C GLY A 56 17.29 0.39 -1.06
N TYR A 57 16.71 1.01 -0.04
CA TYR A 57 17.19 0.82 1.33
C TYR A 57 17.00 -0.64 1.80
N ALA A 58 18.09 -1.26 2.27
CA ALA A 58 18.06 -2.59 2.88
C ALA A 58 17.63 -2.52 4.35
N PHE A 59 16.42 -3.01 4.66
CA PHE A 59 15.91 -3.01 6.04
C PHE A 59 16.56 -4.12 6.87
N ASN A 60 16.88 -3.83 8.15
CA ASN A 60 17.25 -4.87 9.13
C ASN A 60 16.02 -5.47 9.85
N SER A 61 14.89 -4.76 9.80
CA SER A 61 13.64 -5.14 10.46
C SER A 61 12.96 -6.25 9.67
N LYS A 62 12.77 -7.43 10.28
CA LYS A 62 12.17 -8.59 9.58
C LYS A 62 10.78 -8.32 9.03
N ASP A 63 9.96 -7.59 9.77
CA ASP A 63 8.62 -7.14 9.33
C ASP A 63 8.70 -6.28 8.07
N LEU A 64 9.63 -5.32 8.01
CA LEU A 64 9.79 -4.45 6.83
C LEU A 64 10.39 -5.21 5.65
N GLN A 65 11.36 -6.09 5.88
CA GLN A 65 11.89 -6.96 4.83
C GLN A 65 10.76 -7.79 4.22
N GLN A 66 9.97 -8.49 5.04
CA GLN A 66 8.84 -9.30 4.57
C GLN A 66 7.78 -8.45 3.88
N HIS A 67 7.49 -7.27 4.43
CA HIS A 67 6.52 -6.35 3.83
C HIS A 67 6.96 -5.87 2.45
N PHE A 68 8.20 -5.43 2.26
CA PHE A 68 8.63 -4.90 0.96
C PHE A 68 9.07 -5.97 -0.04
N ALA A 69 9.54 -7.14 0.42
CA ALA A 69 9.94 -8.26 -0.44
C ALA A 69 8.78 -8.84 -1.28
N GLN A 70 7.53 -8.55 -0.91
CA GLN A 70 6.37 -8.96 -1.70
C GLN A 70 6.17 -8.10 -2.96
N TYR A 71 6.87 -6.97 -3.08
CA TYR A 71 6.72 -6.04 -4.19
C TYR A 71 7.88 -6.18 -5.18
N SER A 72 7.55 -6.38 -6.46
CA SER A 72 8.53 -6.57 -7.53
C SER A 72 9.44 -5.37 -7.78
N TRP A 73 9.01 -4.17 -7.39
CA TRP A 73 9.78 -2.92 -7.54
C TRP A 73 10.83 -2.73 -6.44
N TYR A 74 10.75 -3.46 -5.33
CA TYR A 74 11.71 -3.31 -4.24
C TYR A 74 12.99 -4.08 -4.56
N GLN A 75 14.09 -3.34 -4.76
CA GLN A 75 15.42 -3.87 -5.06
C GLN A 75 16.40 -3.28 -4.05
N PRO A 76 16.68 -3.94 -2.92
CA PRO A 76 17.66 -3.46 -1.96
C PRO A 76 19.07 -3.46 -2.58
N ILE A 77 19.81 -2.36 -2.39
CA ILE A 77 21.16 -2.12 -2.93
C ILE A 77 22.21 -2.34 -1.83
#